data_AF-A0A2V8EVE3-F1
#
_entry.id   AF-A0A2V8EVE3-F1
#
_cell.length_a   1.000
_cell.length_b   1.000
_cell.length_c   1.000
_cell.angle_alpha   90.00
_cell.angle_beta   90.00
_cell.angle_gamma   90.00
#
_symmetry.space_group_name_H-M   'P 1'
#
loop_
_entity.id
_entity.type
_entity.pdbx_description
1 polymer ?
#
loop_
_entity_poly.entity_id
_entity_poly.type
_entity_poly.pdbx_seq_one_letter_code
_entity_poly.pdbx_strand_id
1 'polypeptide(L)'
;MRDAHPLTPKRLTMFTFRVDDADGQPAGDLELYMGMPGHAIFLRRDRRVFAHVHPSGSAPMAALDIAMPSTRPHAQHGAGLPATVSFPYGFPEPGDYRIFVQVKRPGRVVTGVFDAHVE
;
A
#
# COMPACT_ATOMS: atom_id res chain seq x y z
N MET A 1 2.08 -12.34 8.14
CA MET A 1 3.37 -13.03 7.99
C MET A 1 3.63 -13.18 6.49
N ARG A 2 4.81 -12.82 5.99
CA ARG A 2 5.13 -12.89 4.55
C ARG A 2 5.48 -14.33 4.17
N ASP A 3 5.08 -14.76 2.97
CA ASP A 3 5.60 -16.00 2.38
C ASP A 3 7.13 -15.96 2.29
N ALA A 4 7.79 -17.07 2.65
CA ALA A 4 9.24 -17.16 2.79
C ALA A 4 10.02 -17.11 1.46
N HIS A 5 9.35 -16.97 0.32
CA HIS A 5 9.99 -16.90 -0.98
C HIS A 5 10.88 -15.64 -1.08
N PRO A 6 12.07 -15.72 -1.68
CA PRO A 6 12.89 -14.54 -1.94
C PRO A 6 12.13 -13.49 -2.76
N LEU A 7 12.37 -12.22 -2.45
CA LEU A 7 11.90 -11.12 -3.30
C LEU A 7 12.93 -10.94 -4.40
N THR A 8 12.50 -11.07 -5.66
CA THR A 8 13.37 -10.89 -6.81
C THR A 8 12.99 -9.63 -7.59
N PRO A 9 13.96 -8.93 -8.20
CA PRO A 9 13.70 -7.76 -9.02
C PRO A 9 12.86 -8.11 -10.24
N LYS A 10 12.19 -7.11 -10.79
CA LYS A 10 11.41 -7.16 -12.04
C LYS A 10 10.27 -8.18 -12.00
N ARG A 11 9.85 -8.60 -10.80
CA ARG A 11 8.71 -9.47 -10.56
C ARG A 11 7.59 -8.70 -9.86
N LEU A 12 6.44 -8.62 -10.52
CA LEU A 12 5.24 -8.04 -9.91
C LEU A 12 4.79 -8.93 -8.74
N THR A 13 4.64 -8.32 -7.56
CA THR A 13 4.19 -8.97 -6.34
C THR A 13 3.09 -8.14 -5.69
N MET A 14 2.08 -8.81 -5.14
CA MET A 14 1.06 -8.16 -4.30
C MET A 14 1.54 -8.10 -2.86
N PHE A 15 1.86 -6.91 -2.37
CA PHE A 15 2.22 -6.69 -0.97
C PHE A 15 0.97 -6.42 -0.16
N THR A 16 0.49 -7.42 0.59
CA THR A 16 -0.70 -7.32 1.44
C THR A 16 -0.31 -7.11 2.90
N PHE A 17 -0.91 -6.10 3.51
CA PHE A 17 -0.72 -5.74 4.91
C PHE A 17 -2.07 -5.83 5.63
N ARG A 18 -2.06 -6.43 6.82
CA ARG A 18 -3.22 -6.43 7.73
C ARG A 18 -3.00 -5.37 8.80
N VAL A 19 -4.05 -4.62 9.09
CA VAL A 19 -4.09 -3.63 10.15
C VAL A 19 -4.76 -4.26 11.35
N ASP A 20 -4.00 -4.37 12.43
CA ASP A 20 -4.48 -4.93 13.68
C ASP A 20 -4.84 -3.79 14.65
N ASP A 21 -5.81 -4.02 15.51
CA ASP A 21 -6.09 -3.16 16.66
C ASP A 21 -5.13 -3.44 17.83
N ALA A 22 -5.35 -2.78 18.96
CA ALA A 22 -4.50 -2.92 20.14
C ALA A 22 -4.54 -4.33 20.74
N ASP A 23 -5.61 -5.09 20.48
CA ASP A 23 -5.80 -6.46 20.96
C ASP A 23 -5.31 -7.51 19.95
N GLY A 24 -4.74 -7.07 18.82
CA GLY A 24 -4.23 -7.92 17.75
C GLY A 24 -5.31 -8.48 16.80
N GLN A 25 -6.55 -8.00 16.92
CA GLN A 25 -7.66 -8.37 16.04
C GLN A 25 -7.68 -7.49 14.79
N PRO A 26 -8.26 -7.96 13.66
CA PRO A 26 -8.39 -7.14 12.46
C PRO A 26 -9.17 -5.85 12.75
N ALA A 27 -8.57 -4.70 12.44
CA ALA A 27 -9.19 -3.40 12.70
C ALA A 27 -10.46 -3.20 11.86
N GLY A 28 -11.57 -2.83 12.50
CA GLY A 28 -12.87 -2.60 11.86
C GLY A 28 -13.20 -1.13 11.54
N ASP A 29 -12.25 -0.22 11.75
CA ASP A 29 -12.44 1.24 11.77
C ASP A 29 -11.57 1.97 10.73
N LEU A 30 -11.18 1.29 9.65
CA LEU A 30 -10.43 1.92 8.58
C LEU A 30 -11.29 2.93 7.82
N GLU A 31 -10.68 4.07 7.52
CA GLU A 31 -11.25 5.15 6.72
C GLU A 31 -10.48 5.33 5.42
N LEU A 32 -11.14 5.89 4.40
CA LEU A 32 -10.46 6.34 3.20
C LEU A 32 -9.48 7.47 3.55
N TYR A 33 -8.22 7.29 3.18
CA TYR A 33 -7.20 8.33 3.19
C TYR A 33 -7.06 8.87 1.76
N MET A 34 -7.35 10.15 1.53
CA MET A 34 -7.27 10.77 0.20
C MET A 34 -8.01 9.98 -0.91
N GLY A 35 -9.15 9.35 -0.55
CA GLY A 35 -9.97 8.57 -1.48
C GLY A 35 -9.57 7.10 -1.65
N MET A 36 -8.50 6.63 -1.00
CA MET A 36 -8.02 5.25 -1.11
C MET A 36 -7.90 4.57 0.27
N PRO A 37 -7.97 3.22 0.35
CA PRO A 37 -7.81 2.48 1.60
C PRO A 37 -6.43 2.62 2.27
N GLY A 38 -5.41 3.06 1.52
CA GLY A 38 -4.07 3.30 2.02
C GLY A 38 -3.09 3.75 0.94
N HIS A 39 -1.85 4.05 1.34
CA HIS A 39 -0.74 4.41 0.46
C HIS A 39 0.53 3.70 0.91
N ALA A 40 1.40 3.35 -0.02
CA ALA A 40 2.69 2.74 0.28
C ALA A 40 3.84 3.48 -0.39
N ILE A 41 4.97 3.58 0.33
CA ILE A 41 6.23 4.05 -0.23
C ILE A 41 7.23 2.90 -0.16
N PHE A 42 7.84 2.57 -1.29
CA PHE A 42 8.96 1.65 -1.38
C PHE A 42 10.22 2.48 -1.65
N LEU A 43 11.14 2.49 -0.69
CA LEU A 43 12.37 3.29 -0.72
C LEU A 43 13.58 2.38 -0.55
N ARG A 44 14.49 2.37 -1.53
CA ARG A 44 15.79 1.70 -1.35
C ARG A 44 16.63 2.47 -0.33
N ARG A 45 17.38 1.77 0.52
CA ARG A 45 18.17 2.37 1.61
C ARG A 45 19.20 3.41 1.14
N ASP A 46 19.73 3.23 -0.06
CA ASP A 46 20.66 4.15 -0.72
C ASP A 46 19.98 5.34 -1.41
N ARG A 47 18.63 5.41 -1.37
CA ARG A 47 17.77 6.44 -1.96
C ARG A 47 17.77 6.51 -3.49
N ARG A 48 18.31 5.50 -4.19
CA ARG A 48 18.27 5.44 -5.66
C ARG A 48 16.91 5.07 -6.23
N VAL A 49 16.08 4.40 -5.43
CA VAL A 49 14.71 4.00 -5.82
C VAL A 49 13.71 4.58 -4.84
N PHE A 50 12.71 5.27 -5.39
CA PHE A 50 11.53 5.75 -4.67
C PHE A 50 10.29 5.43 -5.51
N ALA A 51 9.30 4.79 -4.89
CA ALA A 51 8.01 4.56 -5.52
C ALA A 51 6.88 4.84 -4.53
N HIS A 52 5.92 5.68 -4.95
CA HIS A 52 4.63 5.85 -4.28
C HIS A 52 3.61 4.96 -4.99
N VAL A 53 2.93 4.10 -4.23
CA VAL A 53 2.06 3.04 -4.77
C VAL A 53 0.71 3.08 -4.05
N HIS A 54 -0.38 2.98 -4.81
CA HIS A 54 -1.74 2.86 -4.28
C HIS A 54 -2.24 1.42 -4.40
N PRO A 55 -3.36 1.06 -3.73
CA PRO A 55 -3.97 -0.25 -3.91
C PRO A 55 -4.41 -0.56 -5.34
N SER A 56 -4.75 0.46 -6.13
CA SER A 56 -5.02 0.36 -7.56
C SER A 56 -3.75 0.32 -8.43
N GLY A 57 -2.56 0.46 -7.83
CA GLY A 57 -1.27 0.55 -8.50
C GLY A 57 -0.59 1.91 -8.40
N SER A 58 0.53 2.07 -9.12
CA SER A 58 1.38 3.27 -9.06
C SER A 58 1.02 4.34 -10.09
N ALA A 59 -0.06 4.16 -10.84
CA ALA A 59 -0.49 5.18 -11.79
C ALA A 59 -0.92 6.44 -10.99
N PRO A 60 -0.44 7.64 -11.39
CA PRO A 60 -0.78 8.86 -10.68
C PRO A 60 -2.29 9.09 -10.75
N MET A 61 -2.95 9.27 -9.61
CA MET A 61 -4.41 9.47 -9.56
C MET A 61 -4.85 10.63 -10.46
N ALA A 62 -4.07 11.70 -10.51
CA ALA A 62 -4.33 12.81 -11.43
C ALA A 62 -4.29 12.39 -12.91
N ALA A 63 -3.38 11.49 -13.31
CA ALA A 63 -3.33 10.99 -14.67
C ALA A 63 -4.46 9.99 -14.96
N LEU A 64 -4.84 9.16 -13.98
CA LEU A 64 -6.03 8.31 -14.07
C LEU A 64 -7.30 9.15 -14.20
N ASP A 65 -7.46 10.24 -13.44
CA ASP A 65 -8.61 11.15 -13.51
C ASP A 65 -8.68 11.87 -14.87
N ILE A 66 -7.54 12.21 -15.47
CA ILE A 66 -7.47 12.79 -16.82
C ILE A 66 -7.80 11.75 -17.89
N ALA A 67 -7.25 10.53 -17.78
CA ALA A 67 -7.42 9.46 -18.77
C ALA A 67 -8.78 8.77 -18.67
N MET A 68 -9.38 8.76 -17.49
CA MET A 68 -10.67 8.16 -17.17
C MET A 68 -11.50 9.17 -16.37
N PRO A 69 -11.95 10.28 -17.01
CA PRO A 69 -12.80 11.24 -16.35
C PRO A 69 -14.07 10.52 -15.91
N SER A 70 -14.20 10.31 -14.61
CA SER A 70 -15.26 9.54 -13.94
C SER A 70 -15.30 8.03 -14.18
N THR A 71 -14.30 7.33 -13.64
CA THR A 71 -14.57 6.20 -12.73
C THR A 71 -14.06 6.56 -11.34
N ARG A 72 -14.72 7.51 -10.67
CA ARG A 72 -14.67 7.50 -9.20
C ARG A 72 -15.16 6.11 -8.82
N PRO A 73 -14.36 5.22 -8.21
CA PRO A 73 -14.94 4.04 -7.61
C PRO A 73 -16.02 4.58 -6.69
N HIS A 74 -17.27 4.22 -6.97
CA HIS A 74 -18.39 4.65 -6.15
C HIS A 74 -17.96 4.46 -4.70
N ALA A 75 -18.05 5.53 -3.91
CA ALA A 75 -17.95 5.43 -2.47
C ALA A 75 -18.95 4.35 -2.09
N GLN A 76 -18.47 3.14 -1.80
CA GLN A 76 -19.31 2.02 -1.46
C GLN A 76 -19.77 2.28 -0.04
N HIS A 77 -20.77 3.16 0.07
CA HIS A 77 -21.52 3.38 1.29
C HIS A 77 -22.32 2.10 1.54
N GLY A 78 -21.78 1.21 2.37
CA GLY A 78 -22.52 0.03 2.81
C GLY A 78 -21.73 -0.99 3.60
N ALA A 79 -20.43 -1.11 3.37
CA ALA A 79 -19.55 -2.00 4.13
C ALA A 79 -18.30 -1.23 4.59
N GLY A 80 -17.89 -1.41 5.85
CA GLY A 80 -16.62 -0.86 6.33
C GLY A 80 -15.46 -1.34 5.47
N LEU A 81 -14.39 -0.54 5.37
CA LEU A 81 -13.19 -0.96 4.67
C LEU A 81 -12.62 -2.24 5.32
N PRO A 82 -12.13 -3.21 4.52
CA PRO A 82 -11.48 -4.38 5.09
C PRO A 82 -10.22 -3.97 5.86
N ALA A 83 -9.87 -4.73 6.90
CA ALA A 83 -8.64 -4.54 7.68
C ALA A 83 -7.34 -4.84 6.89
N THR A 84 -7.42 -5.02 5.58
CA THR A 84 -6.31 -5.39 4.71
C THR A 84 -6.16 -4.43 3.55
N VAL A 85 -4.92 -4.04 3.26
CA VAL A 85 -4.55 -3.21 2.10
C VAL A 85 -3.48 -3.92 1.29
N SER A 86 -3.61 -3.90 -0.04
CA SER A 86 -2.71 -4.61 -0.95
C SER A 86 -2.16 -3.67 -2.00
N PHE A 87 -0.85 -3.72 -2.25
CA PHE A 87 -0.15 -2.84 -3.19
C PHE A 87 0.59 -3.67 -4.25
N PRO A 88 0.29 -3.54 -5.54
CA PRO A 88 1.06 -4.19 -6.60
C PRO A 88 2.38 -3.44 -6.78
N TYR A 89 3.51 -4.11 -6.58
CA TYR A 89 4.82 -3.52 -6.83
C TYR A 89 5.83 -4.56 -7.32
N GLY A 90 6.76 -4.12 -8.17
CA GLY A 90 7.92 -4.90 -8.58
C GLY A 90 9.18 -4.08 -8.34
N PHE A 91 10.11 -4.63 -7.56
CA PHE A 91 11.38 -3.94 -7.28
C PHE A 91 12.21 -3.83 -8.56
N PRO A 92 12.74 -2.65 -8.93
CA PRO A 92 13.51 -2.50 -10.16
C PRO A 92 14.93 -3.10 -10.06
N GLU A 93 15.50 -3.11 -8.85
CA GLU A 93 16.89 -3.48 -8.56
C GLU A 93 16.97 -4.33 -7.27
N PRO A 94 18.03 -5.15 -7.10
CA PRO A 94 18.36 -5.76 -5.82
C PRO A 94 18.74 -4.75 -4.73
N GLY A 95 18.62 -5.19 -3.48
CA GLY A 95 19.12 -4.50 -2.30
C GLY A 95 18.10 -4.37 -1.18
N ASP A 96 18.45 -3.56 -0.18
CA ASP A 96 17.62 -3.34 0.98
C ASP A 96 16.64 -2.18 0.77
N TYR A 97 15.37 -2.45 1.06
CA TYR A 97 14.28 -1.51 0.96
C TYR A 97 13.62 -1.29 2.32
N ARG A 98 13.14 -0.07 2.52
CA ARG A 98 12.19 0.27 3.56
C ARG A 98 10.85 0.57 2.93
N ILE A 99 9.81 -0.04 3.49
CA ILE A 99 8.42 0.10 3.05
C ILE A 99 7.66 0.85 4.14
N PHE A 100 7.02 1.95 3.76
CA PHE A 100 6.12 2.70 4.64
C PHE A 100 4.70 2.48 4.15
N VAL A 101 3.79 2.08 5.03
CA VAL A 101 2.38 1.86 4.70
C VAL A 101 1.53 2.79 5.55
N GLN A 102 0.74 3.63 4.90
CA GLN A 102 -0.13 4.61 5.54
C GLN A 102 -1.59 4.22 5.35
N VAL A 103 -2.33 4.19 6.45
CA VAL A 103 -3.79 4.01 6.48
C VAL A 103 -4.41 5.06 7.40
N LYS A 104 -5.70 5.33 7.27
CA LYS A 104 -6.44 6.23 8.15
C LYS A 104 -7.38 5.44 9.05
N ARG A 105 -7.39 5.78 10.34
CA ARG A 105 -8.19 5.20 11.42
C ARG A 105 -8.66 6.33 12.33
N PRO A 106 -9.89 6.30 12.87
CA PRO A 106 -10.66 7.42 13.39
C PRO A 106 -10.03 8.82 13.23
N GLY A 107 -10.09 9.38 12.02
CA GLY A 107 -9.58 10.72 11.70
C GLY A 107 -8.05 10.88 11.64
N ARG A 108 -7.26 9.87 11.99
CA ARG A 108 -5.80 9.90 12.09
C ARG A 108 -5.12 8.99 11.07
N VAL A 109 -4.07 9.51 10.44
CA VAL A 109 -3.18 8.69 9.61
C VAL A 109 -2.18 7.96 10.51
N VAL A 110 -2.08 6.64 10.36
CA VAL A 110 -1.10 5.79 11.03
C VAL A 110 -0.15 5.18 10.00
N THR A 111 1.13 5.02 10.36
CA THR A 111 2.18 4.52 9.46
C THR A 111 2.81 3.26 10.03
N GLY A 112 2.75 2.17 9.28
CA GLY A 112 3.55 0.96 9.51
C GLY A 112 4.86 1.02 8.73
N VAL A 113 5.94 0.46 9.30
CA VAL A 113 7.27 0.44 8.67
C VAL A 113 7.77 -0.99 8.61
N PHE A 114 8.24 -1.40 7.43
CA PHE A 114 8.75 -2.74 7.17
C PHE A 114 10.07 -2.65 6.44
N ASP A 115 10.91 -3.68 6.60
CA ASP A 115 12.12 -3.87 5.82
C ASP A 115 11.96 -5.05 4.88
N ALA A 116 12.55 -4.94 3.70
CA ALA A 116 12.56 -5.98 2.69
C ALA A 116 13.96 -6.08 2.08
N HIS A 117 14.46 -7.31 1.97
CA HIS A 117 15.67 -7.62 1.21
C HIS A 117 15.27 -8.21 -0.13
N VAL A 118 15.86 -7.70 -1.21
CA VAL A 118 15.61 -8.11 -2.59
C VAL A 118 16.92 -8.65 -3.16
N GLU A 119 16.91 -9.91 -3.62
CA GLU A 119 18.10 -10.64 -4.10
C GLU A 119 18.49 -10.29 -5.53
#